data_AF-A0A9P6PK13-F1
#
_entry.id   AF-A0A9P6PK13-F1
#
_cell.length_a   1.000
_cell.length_b   1.000
_cell.length_c   1.000
_cell.angle_alpha   90.00
_cell.angle_beta   90.00
_cell.angle_gamma   90.00
#
_symmetry.space_group_name_H-M   'P 1'
#
loop_
_entity.id
_entity.type
_entity.pdbx_description
1 polymer ?
#
loop_
_entity_poly.entity_id
_entity_poly.type
_entity_poly.pdbx_seq_one_letter_code
_entity_poly.pdbx_strand_id
1 'polypeptide(L)'
;MRRAIVVILCFILNVCLASEGDNAAEFTTCVDICNTTHCPAVLPFVLRLTGWTCERNCEYTCMQTMTDEALVQGSAMVQYYGKWPFYRFAGLEEPASVAFSIGNGVVHYHYYKILLREIPLAYFYKPFLLAFSVIGINTWIWSTIFHARDLTWTQNMDYFSAAFSLLYAFYFAILRVFHVRQAATIRVIGAVLLVLFVMHVSYLSLIEFDFGYNIFVCVLVGTAQSLLWIGWCAAQYTRRTTSRPYAFLILTFVIGVLAAGMLEVFDFAPICRTIDAHSLWHLSTMLLLPLFYRFVIEDAWHEMGTQYSQWNN
;
A
#
# COMPACT_ATOMS: atom_id res chain seq x y z
N MET A 1 0.17 -19.77 18.71
CA MET A 1 -0.77 -20.25 17.68
C MET A 1 -2.19 -19.72 17.88
N ARG A 2 -2.87 -19.92 19.03
CA ARG A 2 -4.23 -19.36 19.25
C ARG A 2 -4.36 -17.84 19.08
N ARG A 3 -3.38 -17.04 19.51
CA ARG A 3 -3.40 -15.57 19.34
C ARG A 3 -3.20 -15.09 17.90
N ALA A 4 -2.41 -15.81 17.09
CA ALA A 4 -2.24 -15.51 15.68
C ALA A 4 -3.50 -15.89 14.86
N ILE A 5 -4.17 -16.97 15.26
CA ILE A 5 -5.47 -17.39 14.69
C ILE A 5 -6.57 -16.37 15.02
N VAL A 6 -6.54 -15.75 16.21
CA VAL A 6 -7.47 -14.67 16.58
C VAL A 6 -7.26 -13.43 15.70
N VAL A 7 -6.02 -13.03 15.43
CA VAL A 7 -5.74 -11.90 14.51
C VAL A 7 -6.20 -12.20 13.08
N ILE A 8 -5.96 -13.43 12.59
CA ILE A 8 -6.44 -13.87 11.26
C ILE A 8 -7.98 -13.95 11.21
N LEU A 9 -8.64 -14.36 12.29
CA LEU A 9 -10.10 -14.40 12.38
C LEU A 9 -10.74 -13.01 12.53
N CYS A 10 -10.07 -12.07 13.19
CA CYS A 10 -10.51 -10.67 13.25
C CYS A 10 -10.50 -10.00 11.87
N PHE A 11 -9.56 -10.40 10.99
CA PHE A 11 -9.55 -9.96 9.58
C PHE A 11 -10.77 -10.42 8.77
N ILE A 12 -11.45 -11.49 9.18
CA ILE A 12 -12.55 -12.12 8.40
C ILE A 12 -13.92 -11.53 8.77
N LEU A 13 -14.03 -10.81 9.89
CA LEU A 13 -15.31 -10.32 10.44
C LEU A 13 -15.39 -8.79 10.51
N ASN A 14 -14.85 -8.09 9.51
CA ASN A 14 -15.21 -6.69 9.31
C ASN A 14 -16.63 -6.65 8.75
N VAL A 15 -17.60 -6.54 9.65
CA VAL A 15 -18.96 -6.14 9.30
C VAL A 15 -18.84 -4.72 8.73
N CYS A 16 -19.21 -4.54 7.46
CA CYS A 16 -19.31 -3.23 6.82
C CYS A 16 -20.44 -2.43 7.47
N LEU A 17 -20.16 -1.85 8.63
CA LEU A 17 -21.03 -0.85 9.23
C LEU A 17 -20.72 0.47 8.53
N ALA A 18 -21.77 1.17 8.09
CA ALA A 18 -21.64 2.54 7.64
C ALA A 18 -20.97 3.38 8.74
N SER A 19 -20.13 4.34 8.36
CA SER A 19 -19.40 5.13 9.34
C SER A 19 -20.37 5.87 10.26
N GLU A 20 -19.98 6.04 11.52
CA GLU A 20 -20.85 6.67 12.53
C GLU A 20 -21.30 8.07 12.10
N GLY A 21 -20.40 8.85 11.47
CA GLY A 21 -20.71 10.18 10.93
C GLY A 21 -21.76 10.16 9.82
N ASP A 22 -21.81 9.11 9.00
CA ASP A 22 -22.78 9.00 7.90
C ASP A 22 -24.21 8.76 8.40
N ASN A 23 -24.33 8.21 9.62
CA ASN A 23 -25.61 7.95 10.26
C ASN A 23 -26.12 9.14 11.08
N ALA A 24 -25.33 10.22 11.22
CA ALA A 24 -25.72 11.40 11.98
C ALA A 24 -26.74 12.24 11.19
N ALA A 25 -27.91 12.49 11.80
CA ALA A 25 -28.97 13.29 11.19
C ALA A 25 -28.53 14.74 10.97
N GLU A 26 -27.70 15.27 11.87
CA GLU A 26 -27.12 16.61 11.80
C GLU A 26 -26.19 16.74 10.59
N PHE A 27 -25.38 15.73 10.31
CA PHE A 27 -24.48 15.70 9.17
C PHE A 27 -25.24 15.68 7.85
N THR A 28 -26.18 14.74 7.69
CA THR A 28 -27.00 14.63 6.47
C THR A 28 -27.81 15.90 6.21
N THR A 29 -28.42 16.48 7.27
CA THR A 29 -29.14 17.76 7.18
C THR A 29 -28.21 18.91 6.76
N CYS A 30 -26.99 18.98 7.31
CA CYS A 30 -26.01 19.99 6.92
C CYS A 30 -25.67 19.90 5.43
N VAL A 31 -25.42 18.68 4.92
CA VAL A 31 -25.07 18.46 3.52
C VAL A 31 -26.21 18.88 2.59
N ASP A 32 -27.45 18.50 2.92
CA ASP A 32 -28.65 18.87 2.14
C ASP A 32 -28.85 20.39 2.08
N ILE A 33 -28.70 21.07 3.22
CA ILE A 33 -28.78 22.54 3.28
C ILE A 33 -27.65 23.15 2.45
N CYS A 34 -26.40 22.72 2.64
CA CYS A 34 -25.26 23.26 1.91
C CYS A 34 -25.42 23.12 0.39
N ASN A 35 -25.87 21.96 -0.07
CA ASN A 35 -26.10 21.68 -1.48
C ASN A 35 -27.16 22.60 -2.10
N THR A 36 -28.18 22.97 -1.34
CA THR A 36 -29.30 23.79 -1.84
C THR A 36 -29.08 25.29 -1.70
N THR A 37 -28.42 25.75 -0.64
CA THR A 37 -28.33 27.19 -0.30
C THR A 37 -26.93 27.78 -0.42
N HIS A 38 -25.87 27.00 -0.23
CA HIS A 38 -24.49 27.48 -0.13
C HIS A 38 -23.60 27.06 -1.28
N CYS A 39 -24.15 26.35 -2.26
CA CYS A 39 -23.40 25.87 -3.40
C CYS A 39 -22.97 27.04 -4.32
N PRO A 40 -21.67 27.39 -4.40
CA PRO A 40 -21.24 28.48 -5.27
C PRO A 40 -21.32 28.02 -6.73
N ALA A 41 -21.73 28.93 -7.62
CA ALA A 41 -21.79 28.65 -9.06
C ALA A 41 -20.43 28.21 -9.64
N VAL A 42 -19.32 28.67 -9.05
CA VAL A 42 -17.96 28.29 -9.42
C VAL A 42 -17.11 28.12 -8.17
N LEU A 43 -16.55 26.93 -7.97
CA LEU A 43 -15.57 26.67 -6.92
C LEU A 43 -14.21 27.33 -7.23
N PRO A 44 -13.40 27.65 -6.21
CA PRO A 44 -12.02 28.11 -6.38
C PRO A 44 -11.23 27.24 -7.37
N PHE A 45 -10.37 27.85 -8.17
CA PHE A 45 -9.64 27.18 -9.26
C PHE A 45 -8.93 25.89 -8.81
N VAL A 46 -8.26 25.93 -7.66
CA VAL A 46 -7.54 24.78 -7.11
C VAL A 46 -8.46 23.59 -6.85
N LEU A 47 -9.66 23.82 -6.31
CA LEU A 47 -10.63 22.75 -6.04
C LEU A 47 -11.19 22.16 -7.34
N ARG A 48 -11.41 23.00 -8.36
CA ARG A 48 -11.82 22.53 -9.69
C ARG A 48 -10.71 21.70 -10.36
N LEU A 49 -9.46 22.13 -10.21
CA LEU A 49 -8.30 21.41 -10.75
C LEU A 49 -8.14 20.03 -10.11
N THR A 50 -8.43 19.90 -8.82
CA THR A 50 -8.38 18.61 -8.10
C THR A 50 -9.71 17.84 -8.12
N GLY A 51 -10.66 18.24 -8.96
CA GLY A 51 -11.88 17.45 -9.24
C GLY A 51 -12.97 17.54 -8.17
N TRP A 52 -12.96 18.56 -7.32
CA TRP A 52 -14.04 18.77 -6.35
C TRP A 52 -15.31 19.27 -7.03
N THR A 53 -16.42 18.60 -6.74
CA THR A 53 -17.75 19.09 -7.02
C THR A 53 -18.26 19.90 -5.84
N CYS A 54 -19.36 20.63 -6.05
CA CYS A 54 -20.01 21.36 -4.98
C CYS A 54 -20.48 20.43 -3.86
N GLU A 55 -21.13 19.32 -4.24
CA GLU A 55 -21.60 18.28 -3.33
C GLU A 55 -20.48 17.75 -2.42
N ARG A 56 -19.35 17.34 -3.03
CA ARG A 56 -18.18 16.86 -2.27
C ARG A 56 -17.58 17.95 -1.39
N ASN A 57 -17.62 19.21 -1.81
CA ASN A 57 -17.15 20.32 -0.99
C ASN A 57 -18.09 20.57 0.21
N CYS A 58 -19.40 20.40 0.03
CA CYS A 58 -20.39 20.49 1.11
C CYS A 58 -20.22 19.36 2.12
N GLU A 59 -20.08 18.11 1.66
CA GLU A 59 -19.73 16.96 2.50
C GLU A 59 -18.49 17.25 3.36
N TYR A 60 -17.42 17.75 2.73
CA TYR A 60 -16.19 18.12 3.43
C TYR A 60 -16.44 19.22 4.47
N THR A 61 -17.13 20.30 4.11
CA THR A 61 -17.39 21.42 5.03
C THR A 61 -18.20 20.96 6.23
N CYS A 62 -19.30 20.23 6.00
CA CYS A 62 -20.14 19.69 7.06
C CYS A 62 -19.39 18.71 7.96
N MET A 63 -18.60 17.81 7.38
CA MET A 63 -17.73 16.89 8.13
C MET A 63 -16.78 17.66 9.07
N GLN A 64 -16.13 18.70 8.57
CA GLN A 64 -15.22 19.52 9.38
C GLN A 64 -15.96 20.25 10.51
N THR A 65 -17.12 20.86 10.22
CA THR A 65 -17.94 21.56 11.22
C THR A 65 -18.40 20.63 12.32
N MET A 66 -18.97 19.47 11.99
CA MET A 66 -19.42 18.48 12.98
C MET A 66 -18.24 17.96 13.81
N THR A 67 -17.09 17.75 13.18
CA THR A 67 -15.87 17.33 13.89
C THR A 67 -15.38 18.41 14.86
N ASP A 68 -15.39 19.68 14.46
CA ASP A 68 -14.99 20.80 15.32
C ASP A 68 -15.92 20.91 16.54
N GLU A 69 -17.23 20.79 16.32
CA GLU A 69 -18.23 20.82 17.40
C GLU A 69 -18.05 19.64 18.37
N ALA A 70 -17.85 18.43 17.86
CA ALA A 70 -17.58 17.24 18.67
C ALA A 70 -16.33 17.42 19.55
N LEU A 71 -15.24 17.94 18.97
CA LEU A 71 -13.99 18.17 19.71
C LEU A 71 -14.15 19.25 20.80
N VAL A 72 -14.90 20.32 20.54
CA VAL A 72 -15.22 21.34 21.55
C VAL A 72 -16.03 20.76 22.71
N GLN A 73 -16.91 19.81 22.43
CA GLN A 73 -17.74 19.12 23.43
C GLN A 73 -16.97 18.00 24.18
N GLY A 74 -15.73 17.72 23.81
CA GLY A 74 -14.93 16.64 24.39
C GLY A 74 -15.28 15.24 23.87
N SER A 75 -16.05 15.16 22.78
CA SER A 75 -16.36 13.91 22.09
C SER A 75 -15.20 13.47 21.18
N ALA A 76 -15.12 12.16 20.92
CA ALA A 76 -14.13 11.62 19.99
C ALA A 76 -14.47 11.98 18.54
N MET A 77 -13.45 12.02 17.68
CA MET A 77 -13.68 12.09 16.23
C MET A 77 -14.33 10.79 15.76
N VAL A 78 -15.15 10.91 14.71
CA VAL A 78 -15.78 9.78 14.03
C VAL A 78 -15.41 9.79 12.55
N GLN A 79 -15.56 8.64 11.88
CA GLN A 79 -15.37 8.53 10.44
C GLN A 79 -16.62 8.98 9.67
N TYR A 80 -16.39 9.44 8.45
CA TYR A 80 -17.39 9.79 7.44
C TYR A 80 -16.98 9.14 6.13
N TYR A 81 -17.90 8.47 5.45
CA TYR A 81 -17.66 7.73 4.21
C TYR A 81 -16.46 6.77 4.29
N GLY A 82 -16.26 6.11 5.44
CA GLY A 82 -15.15 5.20 5.68
C GLY A 82 -13.81 5.88 5.96
N LYS A 83 -13.78 7.21 6.18
CA LYS A 83 -12.53 7.97 6.36
C LYS A 83 -12.57 8.91 7.54
N TRP A 84 -11.39 9.22 8.06
CA TRP A 84 -11.22 10.25 9.08
C TRP A 84 -11.33 11.68 8.51
N PRO A 85 -11.70 12.68 9.34
CA PRO A 85 -11.90 14.05 8.90
C PRO A 85 -10.56 14.81 8.71
N PHE A 86 -9.89 14.60 7.58
CA PHE A 86 -8.60 15.24 7.29
C PHE A 86 -8.73 16.72 6.91
N TYR A 87 -7.73 17.52 7.26
CA TYR A 87 -7.56 18.85 6.70
C TYR A 87 -7.05 18.76 5.27
N ARG A 88 -7.86 19.26 4.34
CA ARG A 88 -7.49 19.38 2.93
C ARG A 88 -6.38 20.43 2.76
N PHE A 89 -5.39 20.13 1.93
CA PHE A 89 -4.32 21.08 1.56
C PHE A 89 -4.25 21.26 0.04
N ALA A 90 -4.41 22.50 -0.45
CA ALA A 90 -4.37 22.80 -1.89
C ALA A 90 -5.27 21.88 -2.74
N GLY A 91 -6.44 21.49 -2.21
CA GLY A 91 -7.37 20.59 -2.89
C GLY A 91 -7.07 19.10 -2.76
N LEU A 92 -5.97 18.71 -2.10
CA LEU A 92 -5.62 17.32 -1.78
C LEU A 92 -6.37 16.85 -0.54
N GLU A 93 -7.07 15.74 -0.67
CA GLU A 93 -7.91 15.17 0.37
C GLU A 93 -7.10 14.64 1.57
N GLU A 94 -6.03 13.88 1.31
CA GLU A 94 -5.18 13.28 2.35
C GLU A 94 -3.70 13.68 2.14
N PRO A 95 -3.28 14.88 2.57
CA PRO A 95 -1.97 15.42 2.21
C PRO A 95 -0.77 14.58 2.68
N ALA A 96 -0.87 13.93 3.85
CA ALA A 96 0.19 13.06 4.35
C ALA A 96 0.32 11.77 3.52
N SER A 97 -0.79 11.08 3.26
CA SER A 97 -0.83 9.89 2.40
C SER A 97 -0.28 10.20 1.00
N VAL A 98 -0.65 11.35 0.43
CA VAL A 98 -0.09 11.84 -0.86
C VAL A 98 1.43 12.00 -0.79
N ALA A 99 1.95 12.71 0.22
CA ALA A 99 3.37 12.97 0.34
C ALA A 99 4.19 11.68 0.51
N PHE A 100 3.70 10.75 1.35
CA PHE A 100 4.38 9.48 1.61
C PHE A 100 4.25 8.51 0.43
N SER A 101 3.14 8.51 -0.30
CA SER A 101 3.00 7.79 -1.58
C SER A 101 4.03 8.25 -2.60
N ILE A 102 4.16 9.58 -2.81
CA ILE A 102 5.19 10.14 -3.70
C ILE A 102 6.58 9.69 -3.25
N GLY A 103 6.86 9.75 -1.94
CA GLY A 103 8.12 9.30 -1.35
C GLY A 103 8.44 7.84 -1.67
N ASN A 104 7.49 6.92 -1.52
CA ASN A 104 7.66 5.53 -1.91
C ASN A 104 7.97 5.37 -3.41
N GLY A 105 7.23 6.06 -4.29
CA GLY A 105 7.48 6.06 -5.73
C GLY A 105 8.89 6.56 -6.09
N VAL A 106 9.36 7.62 -5.41
CA VAL A 106 10.72 8.14 -5.54
C VAL A 106 11.77 7.12 -5.11
N VAL A 107 11.55 6.39 -4.01
CA VAL A 107 12.46 5.32 -3.56
C VAL A 107 12.55 4.21 -4.62
N HIS A 108 11.41 3.74 -5.16
CA HIS A 108 11.43 2.75 -6.24
C HIS A 108 12.16 3.25 -7.49
N TYR A 109 11.94 4.50 -7.89
CA TYR A 109 12.64 5.10 -9.04
C TYR A 109 14.14 5.28 -8.80
N HIS A 110 14.53 5.70 -7.60
CA HIS A 110 15.92 5.80 -7.19
C HIS A 110 16.62 4.44 -7.32
N TYR A 111 16.01 3.39 -6.76
CA TYR A 111 16.58 2.06 -6.83
C TYR A 111 16.48 1.41 -8.20
N TYR A 112 15.50 1.73 -9.04
CA TYR A 112 15.51 1.31 -10.45
C TYR A 112 16.81 1.74 -11.14
N LYS A 113 17.23 2.99 -10.94
CA LYS A 113 18.50 3.51 -11.48
C LYS A 113 19.73 2.80 -10.89
N ILE A 114 19.70 2.46 -9.60
CA ILE A 114 20.76 1.70 -8.95
C ILE A 114 20.82 0.28 -9.51
N LEU A 115 19.71 -0.45 -9.59
CA LEU A 115 19.65 -1.81 -10.14
C LEU A 115 20.16 -1.86 -11.59
N LEU A 116 19.87 -0.83 -12.39
CA LEU A 116 20.41 -0.72 -13.75
C LEU A 116 21.94 -0.68 -13.77
N ARG A 117 22.55 0.07 -12.85
CA ARG A 117 24.00 0.31 -12.76
C ARG A 117 24.76 -0.81 -12.05
N GLU A 118 24.29 -1.21 -10.88
CA GLU A 118 25.01 -2.08 -9.95
C GLU A 118 24.85 -3.57 -10.27
N ILE A 119 23.72 -4.00 -10.85
CA ILE A 119 23.50 -5.43 -11.12
C ILE A 119 24.00 -5.76 -12.54
N PRO A 120 24.91 -6.73 -12.73
CA PRO A 120 25.38 -7.12 -14.06
C PRO A 120 24.26 -7.60 -14.98
N LEU A 121 24.37 -7.33 -16.29
CA LEU A 121 23.40 -7.85 -17.29
C LEU A 121 23.34 -9.39 -17.34
N ALA A 122 24.44 -10.06 -16.97
CA ALA A 122 24.52 -11.51 -16.90
C ALA A 122 23.69 -12.11 -15.74
N TYR A 123 23.28 -11.31 -14.75
CA TYR A 123 22.48 -11.80 -13.64
C TYR A 123 21.06 -12.12 -14.10
N PHE A 124 20.71 -13.41 -14.03
CA PHE A 124 19.44 -13.94 -14.55
C PHE A 124 18.19 -13.21 -14.02
N TYR A 125 18.17 -12.83 -12.73
CA TYR A 125 16.99 -12.20 -12.13
C TYR A 125 16.92 -10.68 -12.30
N LYS A 126 17.91 -10.04 -12.97
CA LYS A 126 17.93 -8.57 -13.17
C LYS A 126 16.63 -8.04 -13.81
N PRO A 127 16.09 -8.63 -14.89
CA PRO A 127 14.85 -8.12 -15.49
C PRO A 127 13.66 -8.14 -14.53
N PHE A 128 13.59 -9.16 -13.67
CA PHE A 128 12.51 -9.30 -12.70
C PHE A 128 12.59 -8.25 -11.59
N LEU A 129 13.81 -7.91 -11.15
CA LEU A 129 14.04 -6.83 -10.19
C LEU A 129 13.72 -5.45 -10.77
N LEU A 130 14.04 -5.21 -12.04
CA LEU A 130 13.67 -3.98 -12.72
C LEU A 130 12.15 -3.85 -12.87
N ALA A 131 11.47 -4.93 -13.27
CA ALA A 131 10.01 -4.96 -13.31
C ALA A 131 9.39 -4.75 -11.92
N PHE A 132 9.95 -5.32 -10.84
CA PHE A 132 9.52 -5.04 -9.46
C PHE A 132 9.53 -3.53 -9.17
N SER A 133 10.62 -2.83 -9.51
CA SER A 133 10.69 -1.39 -9.29
C SER A 133 9.73 -0.58 -10.16
N VAL A 134 9.50 -0.96 -11.42
CA VAL A 134 8.54 -0.25 -12.31
C VAL A 134 7.10 -0.44 -11.83
N ILE A 135 6.76 -1.66 -11.39
CA ILE A 135 5.44 -1.97 -10.82
C ILE A 135 5.24 -1.20 -9.51
N GLY A 136 6.28 -1.12 -8.67
CA GLY A 136 6.28 -0.28 -7.48
C GLY A 136 6.00 1.19 -7.81
N ILE A 137 6.70 1.77 -8.78
CA ILE A 137 6.44 3.16 -9.24
C ILE A 137 4.97 3.33 -9.66
N ASN A 138 4.42 2.43 -10.48
CA ASN A 138 3.02 2.50 -10.89
C ASN A 138 2.06 2.45 -9.69
N THR A 139 2.32 1.55 -8.73
CA THR A 139 1.50 1.38 -7.53
C THR A 139 1.40 2.69 -6.75
N TRP A 140 2.55 3.30 -6.46
CA TRP A 140 2.58 4.52 -5.67
C TRP A 140 2.11 5.76 -6.44
N ILE A 141 2.17 5.76 -7.78
CA ILE A 141 1.50 6.78 -8.60
C ILE A 141 -0.01 6.69 -8.41
N TRP A 142 -0.60 5.50 -8.49
CA TRP A 142 -2.04 5.33 -8.31
C TRP A 142 -2.49 5.65 -6.88
N SER A 143 -1.70 5.25 -5.89
CA SER A 143 -1.92 5.62 -4.50
C SER A 143 -1.86 7.14 -4.30
N THR A 144 -0.86 7.82 -4.89
CA THR A 144 -0.79 9.29 -4.91
C THR A 144 -2.06 9.93 -5.50
N ILE A 145 -2.54 9.40 -6.64
CA ILE A 145 -3.72 9.94 -7.32
C ILE A 145 -4.99 9.73 -6.48
N PHE A 146 -5.16 8.55 -5.89
CA PHE A 146 -6.29 8.20 -5.05
C PHE A 146 -6.36 9.06 -3.77
N HIS A 147 -5.26 9.18 -3.02
CA HIS A 147 -5.22 10.00 -1.81
C HIS A 147 -5.28 11.51 -2.10
N ALA A 148 -4.88 11.93 -3.31
CA ALA A 148 -5.09 13.31 -3.74
C ALA A 148 -6.57 13.59 -3.95
N ARG A 149 -7.30 12.67 -4.58
CA ARG A 149 -8.74 12.77 -4.76
C ARG A 149 -9.38 11.38 -4.87
N ASP A 150 -10.28 11.12 -3.92
CA ASP A 150 -11.07 9.89 -3.92
C ASP A 150 -12.20 9.96 -4.95
N LEU A 151 -12.06 9.13 -5.98
CA LEU A 151 -13.07 8.85 -7.00
C LEU A 151 -13.10 7.33 -7.18
N THR A 152 -14.26 6.78 -7.55
CA THR A 152 -14.41 5.32 -7.75
C THR A 152 -13.34 4.72 -8.66
N TRP A 153 -12.98 5.41 -9.75
CA TRP A 153 -11.97 4.89 -10.67
C TRP A 153 -10.53 5.06 -10.15
N THR A 154 -10.23 6.10 -9.35
CA THR A 154 -8.90 6.25 -8.74
C THR A 154 -8.71 5.23 -7.63
N GLN A 155 -9.75 4.99 -6.83
CA GLN A 155 -9.83 3.92 -5.83
C GLN A 155 -9.56 2.55 -6.46
N ASN A 156 -10.27 2.20 -7.54
CA ASN A 156 -10.08 0.92 -8.21
C ASN A 156 -8.64 0.75 -8.70
N MET A 157 -8.07 1.79 -9.31
CA MET A 157 -6.71 1.71 -9.85
C MET A 157 -5.63 1.61 -8.78
N ASP A 158 -5.81 2.25 -7.63
CA ASP A 158 -4.93 2.09 -6.48
C ASP A 158 -4.95 0.65 -5.97
N TYR A 159 -6.14 0.13 -5.68
CA TYR A 159 -6.33 -1.22 -5.15
C TYR A 159 -5.84 -2.30 -6.12
N PHE A 160 -6.13 -2.17 -7.42
CA PHE A 160 -5.65 -3.12 -8.43
C PHE A 160 -4.14 -3.06 -8.61
N SER A 161 -3.55 -1.87 -8.53
CA SER A 161 -2.09 -1.73 -8.61
C SER A 161 -1.38 -2.30 -7.38
N ALA A 162 -1.93 -2.08 -6.19
CA ALA A 162 -1.42 -2.66 -4.95
C ALA A 162 -1.50 -4.20 -4.97
N ALA A 163 -2.65 -4.76 -5.38
CA ALA A 163 -2.82 -6.21 -5.53
C ALA A 163 -1.84 -6.80 -6.56
N PHE A 164 -1.64 -6.14 -7.70
CA PHE A 164 -0.67 -6.56 -8.71
C PHE A 164 0.77 -6.54 -8.19
N SER A 165 1.13 -5.49 -7.44
CA SER A 165 2.45 -5.36 -6.81
C SER A 165 2.73 -6.49 -5.81
N LEU A 166 1.78 -6.81 -4.93
CA LEU A 166 1.88 -7.92 -3.98
C LEU A 166 2.03 -9.27 -4.71
N LEU A 167 1.22 -9.49 -5.75
CA LEU A 167 1.28 -10.72 -6.53
C LEU A 167 2.59 -10.87 -7.29
N TYR A 168 3.11 -9.78 -7.84
CA TYR A 168 4.42 -9.76 -8.50
C TYR A 168 5.57 -9.96 -7.51
N ALA A 169 5.48 -9.38 -6.31
CA ALA A 169 6.44 -9.62 -5.23
C ALA A 169 6.46 -11.10 -4.82
N PHE A 170 5.28 -11.72 -4.70
CA PHE A 170 5.14 -13.16 -4.44
C PHE A 170 5.72 -14.00 -5.57
N TYR A 171 5.41 -13.66 -6.83
CA TYR A 171 6.00 -14.29 -8.01
C TYR A 171 7.53 -14.26 -7.96
N PHE A 172 8.11 -13.09 -7.74
CA PHE A 172 9.56 -12.94 -7.63
C PHE A 172 10.15 -13.74 -6.47
N ALA A 173 9.50 -13.76 -5.31
CA ALA A 173 9.92 -14.56 -4.16
C ALA A 173 9.97 -16.06 -4.50
N ILE A 174 8.95 -16.60 -5.19
CA ILE A 174 8.94 -17.99 -5.64
C ILE A 174 10.16 -18.26 -6.55
N LEU A 175 10.33 -17.45 -7.60
CA LEU A 175 11.43 -17.66 -8.54
C LEU A 175 12.78 -17.64 -7.83
N ARG A 176 12.96 -16.67 -6.93
CA ARG A 176 14.22 -16.45 -6.26
C ARG A 176 14.52 -17.52 -5.20
N VAL A 177 13.58 -17.83 -4.32
CA VAL A 177 13.77 -18.77 -3.20
C VAL A 177 13.98 -20.19 -3.71
N PHE A 178 13.26 -20.61 -4.75
CA PHE A 178 13.36 -21.96 -5.33
C PHE A 178 14.35 -22.05 -6.50
N HIS A 179 15.08 -20.98 -6.80
CA HIS A 179 16.05 -20.90 -7.90
C HIS A 179 15.46 -21.32 -9.27
N VAL A 180 14.23 -20.92 -9.57
CA VAL A 180 13.53 -21.29 -10.81
C VAL A 180 14.11 -20.49 -11.98
N ARG A 181 14.91 -21.17 -12.83
CA ARG A 181 15.50 -20.58 -14.05
C ARG A 181 14.94 -21.14 -15.36
N GLN A 182 14.14 -22.21 -15.29
CA GLN A 182 13.58 -22.85 -16.48
C GLN A 182 12.43 -22.00 -17.05
N ALA A 183 12.58 -21.54 -18.30
CA ALA A 183 11.64 -20.63 -18.94
C ALA A 183 10.20 -21.15 -19.00
N ALA A 184 10.00 -22.45 -19.22
CA ALA A 184 8.67 -23.06 -19.23
C ALA A 184 7.98 -22.92 -17.86
N THR A 185 8.68 -23.26 -16.79
CA THR A 185 8.17 -23.17 -15.41
C THR A 185 7.87 -21.72 -15.01
N ILE A 186 8.76 -20.78 -15.35
CA ILE A 186 8.56 -19.34 -15.14
C ILE A 186 7.27 -18.87 -15.81
N ARG A 187 7.06 -19.24 -17.09
CA ARG A 187 5.84 -18.89 -17.83
C ARG A 187 4.59 -19.49 -17.22
N VAL A 188 4.65 -20.75 -16.77
CA VAL A 188 3.49 -21.41 -16.14
C VAL A 188 3.12 -20.72 -14.83
N ILE A 189 4.09 -20.47 -13.94
CA ILE A 189 3.83 -19.76 -12.68
C ILE A 189 3.26 -18.37 -12.97
N GLY A 190 3.89 -17.61 -13.87
CA GLY A 190 3.43 -16.28 -14.26
C GLY A 190 2.02 -16.29 -14.84
N ALA A 191 1.69 -17.25 -15.71
CA ALA A 191 0.36 -17.39 -16.30
C ALA A 191 -0.70 -17.71 -15.25
N VAL A 192 -0.42 -18.63 -14.32
CA VAL A 192 -1.34 -18.97 -13.23
C VAL A 192 -1.63 -17.74 -12.37
N LEU A 193 -0.60 -17.01 -11.94
CA LEU A 193 -0.78 -15.81 -11.13
C LEU A 193 -1.52 -14.71 -11.92
N LEU A 194 -1.21 -14.52 -13.19
CA LEU A 194 -1.92 -13.56 -14.03
C LEU A 194 -3.41 -13.90 -14.18
N VAL A 195 -3.75 -15.17 -14.38
CA VAL A 195 -5.16 -15.61 -14.43
C VAL A 195 -5.87 -15.30 -13.11
N LEU A 196 -5.24 -15.60 -11.97
CA LEU A 196 -5.79 -15.26 -10.66
C LEU A 196 -6.00 -13.74 -10.49
N PHE A 197 -5.05 -12.92 -10.94
CA PHE A 197 -5.17 -11.47 -10.92
C PHE A 197 -6.33 -10.97 -11.79
N VAL A 198 -6.44 -11.49 -13.03
CA VAL A 198 -7.53 -11.11 -13.93
C VAL A 198 -8.88 -11.52 -13.35
N MET A 199 -8.99 -12.71 -12.75
CA MET A 199 -10.21 -13.13 -12.05
C MET A 199 -10.55 -12.21 -10.88
N HIS A 200 -9.55 -11.86 -10.05
CA HIS A 200 -9.70 -10.94 -8.92
C HIS A 200 -10.21 -9.56 -9.35
N VAL A 201 -9.56 -8.95 -10.35
CA VAL A 201 -9.96 -7.64 -10.89
C VAL A 201 -11.33 -7.72 -11.56
N SER A 202 -11.62 -8.80 -12.30
CA SER A 202 -12.92 -8.98 -12.95
C SER A 202 -14.05 -9.10 -11.92
N TYR A 203 -13.84 -9.83 -10.82
CA TYR A 203 -14.79 -9.91 -9.72
C TYR A 203 -15.10 -8.52 -9.14
N LEU A 204 -14.06 -7.78 -8.74
CA LEU A 204 -14.19 -6.45 -8.13
C LEU A 204 -14.75 -5.38 -9.09
N SER A 205 -14.59 -5.57 -10.40
CA SER A 205 -15.05 -4.60 -11.40
C SER A 205 -16.45 -4.87 -11.93
N LEU A 206 -16.85 -6.15 -12.05
CA LEU A 206 -18.07 -6.55 -12.76
C LEU A 206 -19.22 -6.97 -11.84
N ILE A 207 -18.92 -7.34 -10.60
CA ILE A 207 -19.93 -7.81 -9.64
C ILE A 207 -20.17 -6.72 -8.61
N GLU A 208 -19.23 -6.58 -7.68
CA GLU A 208 -19.27 -5.59 -6.61
C GLU A 208 -17.86 -5.38 -6.09
N PHE A 209 -17.51 -4.13 -5.78
CA PHE A 209 -16.22 -3.83 -5.16
C PHE A 209 -16.27 -4.15 -3.67
N ASP A 210 -16.02 -5.42 -3.33
CA ASP A 210 -15.94 -5.88 -1.95
C ASP A 210 -14.55 -5.61 -1.36
N PHE A 211 -14.47 -4.57 -0.51
CA PHE A 211 -13.24 -4.19 0.19
C PHE A 211 -12.71 -5.31 1.10
N GLY A 212 -13.60 -6.02 1.81
CA GLY A 212 -13.22 -7.10 2.72
C GLY A 212 -12.56 -8.25 1.97
N TYR A 213 -13.15 -8.64 0.84
CA TYR A 213 -12.56 -9.61 -0.07
C TYR A 213 -11.20 -9.14 -0.60
N ASN A 214 -11.08 -7.89 -1.06
CA ASN A 214 -9.81 -7.37 -1.57
C ASN A 214 -8.70 -7.44 -0.51
N ILE A 215 -8.98 -6.93 0.70
CA ILE A 215 -8.03 -6.95 1.81
C ILE A 215 -7.65 -8.40 2.16
N PHE A 216 -8.62 -9.31 2.21
CA PHE A 216 -8.35 -10.73 2.47
C PHE A 216 -7.38 -11.33 1.45
N VAL A 217 -7.62 -11.14 0.14
CA VAL A 217 -6.74 -11.66 -0.92
C VAL A 217 -5.34 -11.05 -0.81
N CYS A 218 -5.23 -9.74 -0.61
CA CYS A 218 -3.95 -9.05 -0.45
C CYS A 218 -3.16 -9.55 0.77
N VAL A 219 -3.82 -9.71 1.92
CA VAL A 219 -3.20 -10.24 3.15
C VAL A 219 -2.75 -11.69 2.96
N LEU A 220 -3.54 -12.52 2.26
CA LEU A 220 -3.19 -13.90 1.96
C LEU A 220 -1.91 -13.97 1.11
N VAL A 221 -1.85 -13.22 0.01
CA VAL A 221 -0.69 -13.19 -0.89
C VAL A 221 0.54 -12.61 -0.18
N GLY A 222 0.38 -11.50 0.54
CA GLY A 222 1.44 -10.88 1.33
C GLY A 222 2.00 -11.81 2.40
N THR A 223 1.13 -12.53 3.12
CA THR A 223 1.54 -13.52 4.13
C THR A 223 2.30 -14.67 3.49
N ALA A 224 1.83 -15.20 2.36
CA ALA A 224 2.53 -16.27 1.64
C ALA A 224 3.94 -15.82 1.19
N GLN A 225 4.07 -14.59 0.67
CA GLN A 225 5.36 -14.00 0.32
C GLN A 225 6.27 -13.84 1.54
N SER A 226 5.75 -13.33 2.66
CA SER A 226 6.53 -13.16 3.90
C SER A 226 7.04 -14.50 4.43
N LEU A 227 6.21 -15.55 4.41
CA LEU A 227 6.62 -16.89 4.84
C LEU A 227 7.75 -17.47 3.98
N LEU A 228 7.74 -17.22 2.66
CA LEU A 228 8.84 -17.63 1.78
C LEU A 228 10.16 -16.97 2.18
N TRP A 229 10.16 -15.66 2.44
CA TRP A 229 11.37 -14.94 2.82
C TRP A 229 11.86 -15.31 4.22
N ILE A 230 10.96 -15.51 5.18
CA ILE A 230 11.31 -15.99 6.52
C ILE A 230 11.92 -17.38 6.44
N GLY A 231 11.30 -18.29 5.68
CA GLY A 231 11.82 -19.65 5.46
C GLY A 231 13.18 -19.65 4.77
N TRP A 232 13.35 -18.81 3.74
CA TRP A 232 14.64 -18.61 3.08
C TRP A 232 15.71 -18.12 4.06
N CYS A 233 15.40 -17.09 4.85
CA CYS A 233 16.31 -16.56 5.86
C CYS A 233 16.70 -17.62 6.91
N ALA A 234 15.73 -18.38 7.43
CA ALA A 234 15.97 -19.46 8.37
C ALA A 234 16.88 -20.56 7.78
N ALA A 235 16.75 -20.88 6.49
CA ALA A 235 17.63 -21.81 5.80
C ALA A 235 19.09 -21.32 5.76
N GLN A 236 19.31 -20.00 5.64
CA GLN A 236 20.67 -19.43 5.62
C GLN A 236 21.39 -19.55 6.97
N TYR A 237 20.67 -19.44 8.09
CA TYR A 237 21.26 -19.52 9.43
C TYR A 237 21.33 -20.95 9.99
N THR A 238 20.55 -21.88 9.44
CA THR A 238 20.57 -23.30 9.85
C THR A 238 21.57 -24.13 9.05
N ARG A 239 21.86 -23.76 7.79
CA ARG A 239 22.83 -24.46 6.93
C ARG A 239 24.21 -23.80 7.03
N ARG A 240 25.13 -24.44 7.76
CA ARG A 240 26.48 -23.92 8.08
C ARG A 240 27.39 -23.59 6.89
N THR A 241 27.10 -24.09 5.69
CA THR A 241 28.02 -24.00 4.52
C THR A 241 27.71 -22.83 3.57
N THR A 242 26.62 -22.10 3.76
CA THR A 242 26.16 -21.05 2.82
C THR A 242 25.62 -19.81 3.55
N SER A 243 26.23 -19.43 4.68
CA SER A 243 25.77 -18.26 5.45
C SER A 243 25.87 -16.99 4.60
N ARG A 244 24.73 -16.31 4.43
CA ARG A 244 24.62 -15.03 3.72
C ARG A 244 24.52 -13.93 4.78
N PRO A 245 25.59 -13.17 5.06
CA PRO A 245 25.59 -12.21 6.16
C PRO A 245 24.56 -11.09 5.98
N TYR A 246 24.09 -10.84 4.75
CA TYR A 246 23.03 -9.87 4.43
C TYR A 246 21.60 -10.42 4.58
N ALA A 247 21.40 -11.70 4.94
CA ALA A 247 20.06 -12.30 5.05
C ALA A 247 19.17 -11.61 6.10
N PHE A 248 19.76 -10.95 7.11
CA PHE A 248 18.99 -10.15 8.07
C PHE A 248 18.26 -8.97 7.40
N LEU A 249 18.75 -8.43 6.27
CA LEU A 249 18.12 -7.28 5.61
C LEU A 249 16.70 -7.62 5.14
N ILE A 250 16.51 -8.76 4.49
CA ILE A 250 15.18 -9.21 4.06
C ILE A 250 14.30 -9.59 5.25
N LEU A 251 14.87 -10.15 6.31
CA LEU A 251 14.12 -10.47 7.52
C LEU A 251 13.62 -9.21 8.22
N THR A 252 14.49 -8.22 8.41
CA THR A 252 14.13 -6.91 8.98
C THR A 252 13.10 -6.21 8.13
N PHE A 253 13.25 -6.24 6.79
CA PHE A 253 12.24 -5.71 5.88
C PHE A 253 10.87 -6.39 6.08
N VAL A 254 10.82 -7.72 6.05
CA VAL A 254 9.57 -8.49 6.20
C VAL A 254 8.91 -8.26 7.55
N ILE A 255 9.67 -8.31 8.64
CA ILE A 255 9.14 -8.04 9.99
C ILE A 255 8.66 -6.58 10.08
N GLY A 256 9.41 -5.64 9.51
CA GLY A 256 9.03 -4.23 9.47
C GLY A 256 7.73 -4.00 8.71
N VAL A 257 7.55 -4.63 7.54
CA VAL A 257 6.31 -4.52 6.74
C VAL A 257 5.13 -5.15 7.47
N LEU A 258 5.32 -6.30 8.12
CA LEU A 258 4.27 -6.92 8.94
C LEU A 258 3.88 -6.04 10.14
N ALA A 259 4.86 -5.42 10.79
CA ALA A 259 4.62 -4.49 11.89
C ALA A 259 3.91 -3.22 11.41
N ALA A 260 4.33 -2.66 10.26
CA ALA A 260 3.66 -1.51 9.63
C ALA A 260 2.21 -1.86 9.26
N GLY A 261 1.96 -3.05 8.72
CA GLY A 261 0.61 -3.51 8.40
C GLY A 261 -0.33 -3.61 9.61
N MET A 262 0.19 -3.62 10.84
CA MET A 262 -0.66 -3.54 12.04
C MET A 262 -1.27 -2.14 12.22
N LEU A 263 -0.69 -1.09 11.63
CA LEU A 263 -1.27 0.26 11.69
C LEU A 263 -2.68 0.28 11.08
N GLU A 264 -2.87 -0.39 9.93
CA GLU A 264 -4.19 -0.57 9.30
C GLU A 264 -5.20 -1.27 10.22
N VAL A 265 -4.74 -2.17 11.08
CA VAL A 265 -5.61 -2.90 12.02
C VAL A 265 -5.98 -2.04 13.22
N PHE A 266 -5.08 -1.17 13.67
CA PHE A 266 -5.33 -0.30 14.81
C PHE A 266 -6.18 0.91 14.46
N ASP A 267 -6.12 1.39 13.22
CA ASP A 267 -6.92 2.49 12.64
C ASP A 267 -7.29 3.59 13.65
N PHE A 268 -6.34 4.49 13.92
CA PHE A 268 -6.52 5.57 14.88
C PHE A 268 -6.82 6.91 14.19
N ALA A 269 -7.59 7.76 14.88
CA ALA A 269 -7.98 9.08 14.40
C ALA A 269 -6.78 10.02 14.16
N PRO A 270 -6.81 10.88 13.13
CA PRO A 270 -5.65 11.60 12.66
C PRO A 270 -5.11 12.60 13.68
N ILE A 271 -3.81 12.49 13.95
CA ILE A 271 -3.03 13.47 14.68
C ILE A 271 -2.98 14.74 13.85
N CYS A 272 -3.33 15.87 14.47
CA CYS A 272 -3.43 17.19 13.81
C CYS A 272 -4.33 17.17 12.55
N ARG A 273 -5.34 16.29 12.51
CA ARG A 273 -6.23 16.08 11.36
C ARG A 273 -5.48 15.85 10.04
N THR A 274 -4.27 15.29 10.09
CA THR A 274 -3.43 15.09 8.90
C THR A 274 -2.73 13.74 8.89
N ILE A 275 -2.22 13.27 10.02
CA ILE A 275 -1.45 12.02 10.12
C ILE A 275 -2.27 10.97 10.87
N ASP A 276 -2.73 9.96 10.16
CA ASP A 276 -3.45 8.79 10.69
C ASP A 276 -2.62 7.51 10.60
N ALA A 277 -3.24 6.39 10.97
CA ALA A 277 -2.61 5.08 10.87
C ALA A 277 -2.21 4.71 9.43
N HIS A 278 -3.07 5.03 8.46
CA HIS A 278 -2.85 4.72 7.06
C HIS A 278 -1.63 5.47 6.51
N SER A 279 -1.57 6.79 6.65
CA SER A 279 -0.40 7.57 6.22
C SER A 279 0.90 7.13 6.91
N LEU A 280 0.85 6.69 8.17
CA LEU A 280 2.03 6.10 8.82
C LEU A 280 2.44 4.73 8.24
N TRP A 281 1.50 3.94 7.72
CA TRP A 281 1.81 2.73 6.96
C TRP A 281 2.60 3.09 5.69
N HIS A 282 2.15 4.10 4.92
CA HIS A 282 2.87 4.63 3.75
C HIS A 282 4.28 5.11 4.11
N LEU A 283 4.42 5.88 5.19
CA LEU A 283 5.72 6.36 5.67
C LEU A 283 6.63 5.19 6.03
N SER A 284 6.08 4.17 6.71
CA SER A 284 6.84 3.00 7.13
C SER A 284 7.36 2.21 5.93
N THR A 285 6.53 1.96 4.90
CA THR A 285 6.98 1.25 3.70
C THR A 285 8.07 2.02 2.95
N MET A 286 7.98 3.35 2.90
CA MET A 286 8.99 4.22 2.30
C MET A 286 10.36 4.02 2.96
N LEU A 287 10.39 3.96 4.30
CA LEU A 287 11.62 3.81 5.08
C LEU A 287 12.17 2.38 5.06
N LEU A 288 11.31 1.38 4.86
CA LEU A 288 11.69 -0.04 4.82
C LEU A 288 12.19 -0.49 3.45
N LEU A 289 11.64 0.04 2.36
CA LEU A 289 12.02 -0.31 0.97
C LEU A 289 13.54 -0.34 0.70
N PRO A 290 14.36 0.60 1.21
CA PRO A 290 15.81 0.53 1.09
C PRO A 290 16.44 -0.79 1.56
N LEU A 291 15.89 -1.43 2.59
CA LEU A 291 16.38 -2.71 3.09
C LEU A 291 16.19 -3.83 2.07
N PHE A 292 15.01 -3.89 1.43
CA PHE A 292 14.74 -4.86 0.37
C PHE A 292 15.67 -4.66 -0.83
N TYR A 293 15.88 -3.41 -1.25
CA TYR A 293 16.75 -3.12 -2.38
C TYR A 293 18.22 -3.42 -2.11
N ARG A 294 18.71 -3.08 -0.91
CA ARG A 294 20.06 -3.48 -0.49
C ARG A 294 20.21 -4.99 -0.46
N PHE A 295 19.22 -5.70 0.08
CA PHE A 295 19.18 -7.15 0.08
C PHE A 295 19.34 -7.72 -1.35
N VAL A 296 18.54 -7.30 -2.32
CA VAL A 296 18.58 -7.89 -3.68
C VAL A 296 19.87 -7.56 -4.43
N ILE A 297 20.52 -6.43 -4.14
CA ILE A 297 21.82 -6.08 -4.72
C ILE A 297 22.91 -7.01 -4.19
N GLU A 298 23.03 -7.13 -2.86
CA GLU A 298 23.99 -8.03 -2.21
C GLU A 298 23.77 -9.48 -2.64
N ASP A 299 22.50 -9.88 -2.73
CA ASP A 299 22.10 -11.21 -3.14
C ASP A 299 22.46 -11.51 -4.61
N ALA A 300 22.29 -10.54 -5.52
CA ALA A 300 22.69 -10.68 -6.91
C ALA A 300 24.20 -10.87 -7.06
N TRP A 301 25.01 -10.08 -6.35
CA TRP A 301 26.47 -10.17 -6.38
C TRP A 301 26.96 -11.52 -5.82
N HIS A 302 26.37 -11.97 -4.72
CA HIS A 302 26.66 -13.27 -4.15
C HIS A 302 26.32 -14.43 -5.09
N GLU A 303 25.16 -14.41 -5.77
CA GLU A 303 24.79 -15.43 -6.77
C GLU A 303 25.73 -15.49 -7.98
N MET A 304 26.35 -14.35 -8.32
CA MET A 304 27.32 -14.24 -9.41
C MET A 304 28.75 -14.66 -8.99
N GLY A 305 28.98 -14.96 -7.70
CA GLY A 305 30.29 -15.36 -7.18
C GLY A 305 31.28 -14.19 -6.98
N THR A 306 30.80 -12.96 -7.00
CA THR A 306 31.59 -11.73 -6.86
C THR A 306 31.11 -11.00 -5.62
N GLN A 307 31.91 -10.93 -4.55
CA GLN A 307 31.53 -10.16 -3.35
C GLN A 307 31.56 -8.66 -3.66
N TYR A 308 30.45 -7.96 -3.37
CA TYR A 308 30.32 -6.52 -3.49
C TYR A 308 31.19 -5.83 -2.42
N SER A 309 32.32 -5.23 -2.81
CA SER A 309 33.26 -4.58 -1.90
C SER A 309 33.17 -3.05 -1.95
N GLN A 310 31.96 -2.46 -1.85
CA GLN A 310 31.82 -1.00 -1.88
C GLN A 310 30.69 -0.49 -0.96
N TRP A 311 30.97 -0.39 0.35
CA TRP A 311 30.24 0.50 1.28
C TRP A 311 31.18 1.12 2.34
N ASN A 312 32.45 1.31 2.00
CA ASN A 312 33.37 2.18 2.75
C ASN A 312 33.88 3.26 1.79
N ASN A 313 33.09 4.32 1.61
CA ASN A 313 33.50 5.69 1.26
C ASN A 313 32.27 6.60 1.29
#